data_AF-A0A973XB79-F1
#
_entry.id   AF-A0A973XB79-F1
#
_cell.length_a   1.000
_cell.length_b   1.000
_cell.length_c   1.000
_cell.angle_alpha   90.00
_cell.angle_beta   90.00
_cell.angle_gamma   90.00
#
_symmetry.space_group_name_H-M   'P 1'
#
loop_
_entity.id
_entity.type
_entity.pdbx_description
1 polymer ?
#
loop_
_entity_poly.entity_id
_entity_poly.type
_entity_poly.pdbx_seq_one_letter_code
_entity_poly.pdbx_strand_id
1 'polypeptide(L)'
;MRMSQVYQPVMLMELLRGQGKASVRQIAQAILNKDPTQIDYFSEVVKNMVGKVLTKNRSITEKHGDQYTLTGADELTREEVSALLTLCEQKITDFEAKRGLAVWDHRRRGYRPISGSVRYEVLKRAAFRCELCGVSAEEKGLEVDHIHPKSLGGKDDLSNYQALCFSCNAAKRNTDSTDFRGLKTVYNHRAEDCLFCDIQNIDRRRIVAENSLAYAIHDGFPVTPGHTLVIPKRHVADYFGLTQAEINAVNRILADQKALLQAADVTVDGFNLGMNCGESAGQTVFHCHIHLIPRRTGDVEKPRGGVRHLIPGKGTY
;
A
#
# COMPACT_ATOMS: atom_id res chain seq x y z
N MET A 1 33.94 12.52 -8.39
CA MET A 1 32.56 12.86 -8.81
C MET A 1 31.69 12.93 -7.57
N ARG A 2 30.97 14.04 -7.31
CA ARG A 2 29.91 14.03 -6.28
C ARG A 2 28.81 13.09 -6.76
N MET A 3 28.64 11.95 -6.09
CA MET A 3 27.80 10.83 -6.53
C MET A 3 26.35 11.05 -6.07
N SER A 4 25.58 11.84 -6.82
CA SER A 4 24.15 12.06 -6.49
C SER A 4 23.24 10.93 -6.98
N GLN A 5 23.65 10.14 -7.98
CA GLN A 5 22.86 9.04 -8.55
C GLN A 5 23.76 7.94 -9.14
N VAL A 6 23.34 6.67 -8.98
CA VAL A 6 24.05 5.47 -9.49
C VAL A 6 24.14 5.43 -11.02
N TYR A 7 23.32 6.23 -11.73
CA TYR A 7 23.26 6.21 -13.20
C TYR A 7 24.43 6.92 -13.89
N GLN A 8 25.00 7.94 -13.23
CA GLN A 8 26.16 8.68 -13.77
C GLN A 8 27.39 7.77 -14.00
N PRO A 9 27.85 6.97 -13.01
CA PRO A 9 28.96 6.06 -13.24
C PRO A 9 28.61 4.97 -14.26
N VAL A 10 27.36 4.51 -14.35
CA VAL A 10 26.95 3.52 -15.36
C VAL A 10 27.06 4.08 -16.77
N MET A 11 26.63 5.32 -17.00
CA MET A 11 26.80 5.99 -18.28
C MET A 11 28.28 6.13 -18.65
N LEU A 12 29.13 6.53 -17.70
CA LEU A 12 30.57 6.63 -17.94
C LEU A 12 31.20 5.28 -18.26
N MET A 13 30.80 4.20 -17.57
CA MET A 13 31.27 2.85 -17.88
C MET A 13 30.92 2.43 -19.31
N GLU A 14 29.69 2.69 -19.76
CA GLU A 14 29.28 2.37 -21.14
C GLU A 14 30.01 3.21 -22.18
N LEU A 15 30.21 4.51 -21.92
CA LEU A 15 31.02 5.36 -22.78
C LEU A 15 32.47 4.88 -22.86
N LEU A 16 33.09 4.52 -21.73
CA LEU A 16 34.47 4.01 -21.69
C LEU A 16 34.60 2.68 -22.45
N ARG A 17 33.65 1.75 -22.28
CA ARG A 17 33.60 0.49 -23.02
C ARG A 17 33.46 0.70 -24.52
N GLY A 18 32.68 1.70 -24.93
CA GLY A 18 32.48 2.08 -26.32
C GLY A 18 33.49 3.09 -26.88
N GLN A 19 34.70 3.18 -26.29
CA GLN A 19 35.77 4.09 -26.75
C GLN A 19 35.32 5.56 -26.84
N GLY A 20 34.57 6.01 -25.84
CA GLY A 20 34.01 7.36 -25.74
C GLY A 20 32.63 7.53 -26.40
N LYS A 21 32.04 6.47 -26.97
CA LYS A 21 30.73 6.54 -27.65
C LYS A 21 29.81 5.40 -27.23
N ALA A 22 28.56 5.73 -26.93
CA ALA A 22 27.50 4.76 -26.76
C ALA A 22 26.17 5.39 -27.18
N SER A 23 25.26 4.60 -27.74
CA SER A 23 23.90 5.07 -28.03
C SER A 23 23.11 5.23 -26.73
N VAL A 24 22.12 6.12 -26.76
CA VAL A 24 21.17 6.30 -25.64
C VAL A 24 20.52 4.97 -25.24
N ARG A 25 20.22 4.10 -26.21
CA ARG A 25 19.62 2.79 -25.96
C ARG A 25 20.56 1.86 -25.19
N GLN A 26 21.84 1.83 -25.54
CA GLN A 26 22.84 1.02 -24.83
C GLN A 26 23.01 1.48 -23.38
N ILE A 27 23.12 2.79 -23.17
CA ILE A 27 23.24 3.39 -21.83
C ILE A 27 21.99 3.10 -20.99
N ALA A 28 20.81 3.25 -21.57
CA ALA A 28 19.54 2.95 -20.87
C ALA A 28 19.44 1.48 -20.45
N GLN A 29 19.84 0.54 -21.31
CA GLN A 29 19.84 -0.88 -20.98
C GLN A 29 20.80 -1.20 -19.83
N ALA A 30 21.98 -0.58 -19.82
CA ALA A 30 22.95 -0.74 -18.74
C ALA A 30 22.44 -0.16 -17.40
N ILE A 31 21.74 0.97 -17.46
CA ILE A 31 21.09 1.57 -16.28
C ILE A 31 19.99 0.65 -15.73
N LEU A 32 19.13 0.10 -16.58
CA LEU A 32 18.07 -0.83 -16.17
C LEU A 32 18.63 -2.03 -15.39
N ASN A 33 19.79 -2.55 -15.82
CA ASN A 33 20.47 -3.67 -15.15
C ASN A 33 21.05 -3.32 -13.77
N LYS A 34 21.07 -2.03 -13.40
CA LYS A 34 21.58 -1.53 -12.12
C LYS A 34 20.52 -0.89 -11.24
N ASP A 35 19.28 -0.78 -11.73
CA ASP A 35 18.17 -0.21 -11.00
C ASP A 35 17.50 -1.26 -10.09
N PRO A 36 17.64 -1.18 -8.75
CA PRO A 36 17.08 -2.17 -7.84
C PRO A 36 15.56 -2.31 -7.99
N THR A 37 14.85 -1.21 -8.26
CA THR A 37 13.39 -1.23 -8.36
C THR A 37 12.90 -2.00 -9.58
N GLN A 38 13.63 -1.89 -10.70
CA GLN A 38 13.31 -2.64 -11.91
C GLN A 38 13.66 -4.13 -11.75
N ILE A 39 14.78 -4.42 -11.09
CA ILE A 39 15.19 -5.80 -10.77
C ILE A 39 14.13 -6.47 -9.89
N ASP A 40 13.68 -5.80 -8.83
CA ASP A 40 12.65 -6.33 -7.92
C ASP A 40 11.33 -6.57 -8.64
N TYR A 41 10.90 -5.61 -9.47
CA TYR A 41 9.68 -5.76 -10.28
C TYR A 41 9.76 -6.98 -11.21
N PHE A 42 10.84 -7.13 -11.98
CA PHE A 42 10.98 -8.27 -12.88
C PHE A 42 11.20 -9.59 -12.13
N SER A 43 11.77 -9.56 -10.93
CA SER A 43 11.87 -10.73 -10.05
C SER A 43 10.49 -11.26 -9.69
N GLU A 44 9.54 -10.38 -9.34
CA GLU A 44 8.15 -10.78 -9.09
C GLU A 44 7.44 -11.28 -10.35
N VAL A 45 7.72 -10.68 -11.52
CA VAL A 45 7.22 -11.18 -12.80
C VAL A 45 7.73 -12.60 -13.09
N VAL A 46 9.02 -12.86 -12.85
CA VAL A 46 9.61 -14.20 -12.98
C VAL A 46 8.92 -15.17 -12.02
N LYS A 47 8.76 -14.83 -10.74
CA LYS A 47 8.14 -15.72 -9.74
C LYS A 47 6.67 -16.04 -10.06
N ASN A 48 5.88 -15.02 -10.39
CA ASN A 48 4.43 -15.14 -10.44
C ASN A 48 3.88 -15.52 -11.82
N MET A 49 4.61 -15.18 -12.89
CA MET A 49 4.20 -15.45 -14.27
C MET A 49 5.07 -16.51 -14.91
N VAL A 50 6.32 -16.20 -15.24
CA VAL A 50 7.13 -17.06 -16.12
C VAL A 50 7.53 -18.36 -15.42
N GLY A 51 8.08 -18.26 -14.22
CA GLY A 51 8.48 -19.40 -13.39
C GLY A 51 7.28 -20.26 -12.99
N LYS A 52 6.14 -19.66 -12.64
CA LYS A 52 4.90 -20.43 -12.37
C LYS A 52 4.47 -21.24 -13.60
N VAL A 53 4.48 -20.65 -14.79
CA VAL A 53 4.06 -21.33 -16.03
C VAL A 53 5.04 -22.45 -16.39
N LEU A 54 6.34 -22.18 -16.40
CA LEU A 54 7.34 -23.17 -16.82
C LEU A 54 7.47 -24.31 -15.80
N THR A 55 7.36 -24.03 -14.50
CA THR A 55 7.44 -25.05 -13.45
C THR A 55 6.12 -25.78 -13.24
N LYS A 56 5.03 -25.08 -12.89
CA LYS A 56 3.79 -25.75 -12.47
C LYS A 56 2.92 -26.21 -13.63
N ASN A 57 2.88 -25.46 -14.72
CA ASN A 57 1.93 -25.75 -15.80
C ASN A 57 2.56 -26.59 -16.92
N ARG A 58 3.88 -26.49 -17.10
CA ARG A 58 4.60 -27.15 -18.19
C ARG A 58 5.61 -28.19 -17.72
N SER A 59 5.98 -28.19 -16.44
CA SER A 59 6.97 -29.12 -15.87
C SER A 59 8.30 -29.13 -16.64
N ILE A 60 8.70 -27.97 -17.17
CA ILE A 60 9.96 -27.80 -17.92
C ILE A 60 11.09 -27.37 -16.97
N THR A 61 10.76 -26.66 -15.89
CA THR A 61 11.75 -26.16 -14.93
C THR A 61 11.40 -26.55 -13.50
N GLU A 62 12.41 -26.80 -12.69
CA GLU A 62 12.30 -26.99 -11.24
C GLU A 62 12.68 -25.71 -10.50
N LYS A 63 12.17 -25.54 -9.27
CA LYS A 63 12.45 -24.36 -8.43
C LYS A 63 12.95 -24.78 -7.06
N HIS A 64 14.13 -24.31 -6.69
CA HIS A 64 14.72 -24.47 -5.36
C HIS A 64 15.13 -23.11 -4.80
N GLY A 65 14.42 -22.66 -3.75
CA GLY A 65 14.63 -21.31 -3.20
C GLY A 65 14.36 -20.22 -4.24
N ASP A 66 15.38 -19.44 -4.56
CA ASP A 66 15.33 -18.37 -5.57
C ASP A 66 15.99 -18.75 -6.92
N GLN A 67 16.26 -20.05 -7.12
CA GLN A 67 16.88 -20.57 -8.34
C GLN A 67 15.89 -21.43 -9.13
N TYR A 68 16.01 -21.37 -10.47
CA TYR A 68 15.30 -22.22 -11.41
C TYR A 68 16.30 -23.07 -12.18
N THR A 69 15.98 -24.35 -12.35
CA THR A 69 16.78 -25.32 -13.10
C THR A 69 15.94 -25.89 -14.23
N LEU A 70 16.50 -26.02 -15.44
CA LEU A 70 15.85 -26.70 -16.55
C LEU A 70 15.95 -28.22 -16.34
N THR A 71 14.82 -28.93 -16.35
CA THR A 71 14.79 -30.37 -16.14
C THR A 71 15.54 -31.07 -17.28
N GLY A 72 16.49 -31.96 -16.95
CA GLY A 72 17.33 -32.66 -17.94
C GLY A 72 18.44 -31.80 -18.56
N ALA A 73 18.74 -30.61 -18.02
CA ALA A 73 19.77 -29.74 -18.58
C ALA A 73 21.16 -30.39 -18.62
N ASP A 74 21.48 -31.23 -17.64
CA ASP A 74 22.78 -31.90 -17.53
C ASP A 74 23.00 -32.99 -18.61
N GLU A 75 21.93 -33.41 -19.28
CA GLU A 75 21.95 -34.42 -20.34
C GLU A 75 22.14 -33.80 -21.75
N LEU A 76 22.06 -32.47 -21.86
CA LEU A 76 22.12 -31.77 -23.14
C LEU A 76 23.57 -31.59 -23.61
N THR A 77 23.82 -31.95 -24.87
CA THR A 77 25.06 -31.62 -25.57
C THR A 77 25.13 -30.13 -25.93
N ARG A 78 26.33 -29.61 -26.23
CA ARG A 78 26.49 -28.20 -26.64
C ARG A 78 25.74 -27.89 -27.92
N GLU A 79 25.67 -28.86 -28.83
CA GLU A 79 24.96 -28.78 -30.10
C GLU A 79 23.45 -28.70 -29.88
N GLU A 80 22.90 -29.52 -28.97
CA GLU A 80 21.48 -29.48 -28.60
C GLU A 80 21.11 -28.18 -27.88
N VAL A 81 21.95 -27.70 -26.96
CA VAL A 81 21.76 -26.39 -26.31
C VAL A 81 21.73 -25.27 -27.35
N SER A 82 22.66 -25.28 -28.30
CA SER A 82 22.72 -24.30 -29.39
C SER A 82 21.46 -24.34 -30.28
N ALA A 83 20.99 -25.54 -30.62
CA ALA A 83 19.76 -25.73 -31.40
C ALA A 83 18.52 -25.23 -30.64
N LEU A 84 18.44 -25.50 -29.33
CA LEU A 84 17.34 -25.01 -28.48
C LEU A 84 17.37 -23.49 -28.32
N LEU A 85 18.54 -22.87 -28.15
CA LEU A 85 18.68 -21.41 -28.11
C LEU A 85 18.22 -20.79 -29.43
N THR A 86 18.65 -21.35 -30.56
CA THR A 86 18.23 -20.92 -31.90
C THR A 86 16.71 -21.03 -32.05
N LEU A 87 16.11 -22.12 -31.56
CA LEU A 87 14.67 -22.31 -31.59
C LEU A 87 13.94 -21.25 -30.72
N CYS A 88 14.46 -20.95 -29.53
CA CYS A 88 13.91 -19.91 -28.66
C CYS A 88 13.97 -18.53 -29.33
N GLU A 89 15.11 -18.16 -29.92
CA GLU A 89 15.27 -16.90 -30.66
C GLU A 89 14.33 -16.82 -31.86
N GLN A 90 14.18 -17.91 -32.61
CA GLN A 90 13.23 -17.97 -33.72
C GLN A 90 11.79 -17.79 -33.21
N LYS A 91 11.41 -18.42 -32.10
CA LYS A 91 10.07 -18.26 -31.50
C LYS A 91 9.80 -16.83 -31.03
N ILE A 92 10.80 -16.16 -30.46
CA ILE A 92 10.71 -14.74 -30.09
C ILE A 92 10.52 -13.89 -31.35
N THR A 93 11.34 -14.12 -32.37
CA THR A 93 11.28 -13.40 -33.66
C THR A 93 9.92 -13.61 -34.34
N ASP A 94 9.42 -14.84 -34.41
CA ASP A 94 8.11 -15.18 -34.97
C ASP A 94 6.98 -14.50 -34.19
N PHE A 95 7.09 -14.47 -32.85
CA PHE A 95 6.12 -13.82 -31.99
C PHE A 95 6.07 -12.30 -32.21
N GLU A 96 7.24 -11.67 -32.35
CA GLU A 96 7.38 -10.25 -32.67
C GLU A 96 6.87 -9.93 -34.08
N ALA A 97 7.18 -10.77 -35.08
CA ALA A 97 6.75 -10.60 -36.46
C ALA A 97 5.22 -10.77 -36.61
N LYS A 98 4.62 -11.77 -35.95
CA LYS A 98 3.19 -12.09 -36.06
C LYS A 98 2.27 -11.00 -35.48
N ARG A 99 2.76 -10.26 -34.48
CA ARG A 99 1.97 -9.22 -33.78
C ARG A 99 2.51 -7.81 -33.99
N GLY A 100 3.64 -7.65 -34.68
CA GLY A 100 4.29 -6.36 -34.97
C GLY A 100 4.71 -5.58 -33.72
N LEU A 101 4.96 -4.27 -33.91
CA LEU A 101 5.22 -3.34 -32.79
C LEU A 101 4.05 -3.23 -31.79
N ALA A 102 2.87 -3.74 -32.16
CA ALA A 102 1.64 -3.70 -31.37
C ALA A 102 1.64 -4.62 -30.13
N VAL A 103 2.54 -5.61 -30.07
CA VAL A 103 2.82 -6.37 -28.83
C VAL A 103 3.26 -5.45 -27.70
N TRP A 104 3.89 -4.33 -28.04
CA TRP A 104 4.34 -3.33 -27.09
C TRP A 104 3.49 -2.06 -27.13
N ASP A 105 2.46 -1.97 -27.99
CA ASP A 105 1.67 -0.73 -28.14
C ASP A 105 0.83 -0.37 -26.93
N HIS A 106 0.45 -1.35 -26.10
CA HIS A 106 -0.14 -1.05 -24.78
C HIS A 106 0.89 -0.43 -23.81
N ARG A 107 2.20 -0.56 -24.07
CA ARG A 107 3.28 0.16 -23.36
C ARG A 107 3.77 1.41 -24.11
N ARG A 108 3.59 1.50 -25.44
CA ARG A 108 4.06 2.62 -26.28
C ARG A 108 3.02 3.71 -26.53
N ARG A 109 1.72 3.47 -26.36
CA ARG A 109 0.70 4.52 -26.50
C ARG A 109 0.86 5.58 -25.42
N GLY A 110 1.67 6.58 -25.74
CA GLY A 110 1.76 7.86 -25.04
C GLY A 110 2.62 7.87 -23.79
N TYR A 111 3.59 6.97 -23.60
CA TYR A 111 4.59 7.18 -22.54
C TYR A 111 5.56 8.30 -22.95
N ARG A 112 5.10 9.55 -22.90
CA ARG A 112 6.02 10.64 -22.60
C ARG A 112 6.24 10.55 -21.09
N PRO A 113 7.49 10.36 -20.62
CA PRO A 113 7.77 10.52 -19.20
C PRO A 113 7.19 11.85 -18.75
N ILE A 114 6.35 11.84 -17.71
CA ILE A 114 5.85 13.08 -17.11
C ILE A 114 7.09 13.92 -16.81
N SER A 115 7.16 15.11 -17.40
CA SER A 115 8.34 15.97 -17.24
C SER A 115 8.65 16.15 -15.76
N GLY A 116 9.94 16.18 -15.40
CA GLY A 116 10.36 16.27 -13.99
C GLY A 116 9.72 17.45 -13.25
N SER A 117 9.48 18.56 -13.95
CA SER A 117 8.74 19.73 -13.43
C SER A 117 7.28 19.40 -13.13
N VAL A 118 6.54 18.78 -14.04
CA VAL A 118 5.13 18.37 -13.80
C VAL A 118 5.06 17.33 -12.69
N ARG A 119 5.99 16.36 -12.66
CA ARG A 119 6.07 15.36 -11.58
C ARG A 119 6.29 16.05 -10.23
N TYR A 120 7.20 17.01 -10.17
CA TYR A 120 7.44 17.78 -8.94
C TYR A 120 6.22 18.58 -8.50
N GLU A 121 5.51 19.24 -9.42
CA GLU A 121 4.28 19.98 -9.09
C GLU A 121 3.17 19.07 -8.54
N VAL A 122 3.00 17.88 -9.11
CA VAL A 122 2.02 16.90 -8.59
C VAL A 122 2.41 16.39 -7.20
N LEU A 123 3.70 16.06 -6.99
CA LEU A 123 4.20 15.63 -5.68
C LEU A 123 4.10 16.75 -4.63
N LYS A 124 4.39 17.99 -5.03
CA LYS A 124 4.26 19.19 -4.19
C LYS A 124 2.80 19.44 -3.81
N ARG A 125 1.85 19.31 -4.77
CA ARG A 125 0.41 19.37 -4.52
C ARG A 125 -0.05 18.31 -3.53
N ALA A 126 0.43 17.07 -3.69
CA ALA A 126 0.17 15.98 -2.75
C ALA A 126 0.91 16.16 -1.40
N ALA A 127 1.76 17.18 -1.31
CA ALA A 127 2.68 17.43 -0.21
C ALA A 127 3.43 16.16 0.19
N PHE A 128 4.02 15.54 -0.83
CA PHE A 128 4.86 14.35 -0.78
C PHE A 128 4.24 13.17 -0.01
N ARG A 129 2.92 12.97 -0.19
CA ARG A 129 2.18 11.84 0.38
C ARG A 129 1.35 11.15 -0.69
N CYS A 130 1.12 9.85 -0.53
CA CYS A 130 0.17 9.10 -1.34
C CYS A 130 -1.24 9.68 -1.15
N GLU A 131 -1.89 10.08 -2.24
CA GLU A 131 -3.24 10.65 -2.22
C GLU A 131 -4.31 9.60 -1.89
N LEU A 132 -4.03 8.30 -2.04
CA LEU A 132 -4.92 7.21 -1.59
C LEU A 132 -4.76 6.88 -0.10
N CYS A 133 -3.56 6.50 0.35
CA CYS A 133 -3.35 5.96 1.70
C CYS A 133 -2.62 6.90 2.68
N GLY A 134 -2.16 8.07 2.23
CA GLY A 134 -1.52 9.07 3.09
C GLY A 134 -0.05 8.80 3.48
N VAL A 135 0.53 7.65 3.12
CA VAL A 135 1.95 7.31 3.40
C VAL A 135 2.88 8.37 2.80
N SER A 136 3.94 8.73 3.53
CA SER A 136 4.90 9.75 3.07
C SER A 136 5.85 9.20 2.00
N ALA A 137 6.39 10.10 1.17
CA ALA A 137 7.43 9.79 0.19
C ALA A 137 8.75 9.32 0.84
N GLU A 138 8.98 9.67 2.11
CA GLU A 138 10.11 9.22 2.91
C GLU A 138 9.96 7.75 3.34
N GLU A 139 8.73 7.34 3.67
CA GLU A 139 8.41 5.96 4.04
C GLU A 139 8.21 5.05 2.82
N LYS A 140 7.68 5.59 1.71
CA LYS A 140 7.35 4.80 0.52
C LYS A 140 7.44 5.61 -0.76
N GLY A 141 8.11 5.04 -1.77
CA GLY A 141 8.24 5.66 -3.09
C GLY A 141 6.88 6.01 -3.71
N LEU A 142 6.75 7.26 -4.16
CA LEU A 142 5.56 7.78 -4.84
C LEU A 142 5.75 7.80 -6.36
N GLU A 143 4.66 7.50 -7.05
CA GLU A 143 4.50 7.53 -8.48
C GLU A 143 3.42 8.56 -8.83
N VAL A 144 3.58 9.21 -9.98
CA VAL A 144 2.54 10.09 -10.53
C VAL A 144 1.86 9.33 -11.66
N ASP A 145 0.56 9.12 -11.52
CA ASP A 145 -0.25 8.38 -12.49
C ASP A 145 -1.51 9.17 -12.88
N HIS A 146 -2.13 8.78 -14.00
CA HIS A 146 -3.35 9.42 -14.47
C HIS A 146 -4.57 9.06 -13.63
N ILE A 147 -5.47 10.01 -13.35
CA ILE A 147 -6.75 9.78 -12.68
C ILE A 147 -7.67 9.05 -13.65
N HIS A 148 -8.01 9.69 -14.77
CA HIS A 148 -8.64 9.07 -15.92
C HIS A 148 -7.57 8.33 -16.73
N PRO A 149 -7.65 6.99 -16.84
CA PRO A 149 -6.64 6.19 -17.53
C PRO A 149 -6.43 6.65 -18.97
N LYS A 150 -5.17 6.68 -19.39
CA LYS A 150 -4.79 7.07 -20.75
C LYS A 150 -5.35 6.15 -21.83
N SER A 151 -5.44 4.85 -21.52
CA SER A 151 -6.05 3.83 -22.39
C SER A 151 -7.51 4.13 -22.74
N LEU A 152 -8.18 4.95 -21.93
CA LEU A 152 -9.57 5.39 -22.13
C LEU A 152 -9.67 6.83 -22.66
N GLY A 153 -8.55 7.48 -23.00
CA GLY A 153 -8.54 8.86 -23.50
C GLY A 153 -8.18 9.94 -22.47
N GLY A 154 -7.64 9.55 -21.31
CA GLY A 154 -7.13 10.50 -20.31
C GLY A 154 -6.03 11.41 -20.87
N LYS A 155 -6.12 12.70 -20.58
CA LYS A 155 -5.17 13.73 -21.05
C LYS A 155 -3.89 13.77 -20.21
N ASP A 156 -2.79 14.22 -20.82
CA ASP A 156 -1.50 14.44 -20.16
C ASP A 156 -1.40 15.87 -19.59
N ASP A 157 -2.16 16.15 -18.54
CA ASP A 157 -2.14 17.46 -17.90
C ASP A 157 -2.29 17.37 -16.37
N LEU A 158 -1.92 18.44 -15.66
CA LEU A 158 -1.92 18.51 -14.20
C LEU A 158 -3.29 18.18 -13.56
N SER A 159 -4.38 18.43 -14.28
CA SER A 159 -5.73 18.16 -13.80
C SER A 159 -6.09 16.67 -13.87
N ASN A 160 -5.28 15.85 -14.53
CA ASN A 160 -5.51 14.42 -14.66
C ASN A 160 -4.40 13.59 -13.99
N TYR A 161 -3.53 14.19 -13.16
CA TYR A 161 -2.48 13.46 -12.44
C TYR A 161 -2.74 13.36 -10.94
N GLN A 162 -2.35 12.24 -10.33
CA GLN A 162 -2.34 12.00 -8.89
C GLN A 162 -1.08 11.28 -8.42
N ALA A 163 -0.67 11.54 -7.18
CA ALA A 163 0.49 10.93 -6.54
C ALA A 163 0.06 9.72 -5.70
N LEU A 164 0.49 8.52 -6.05
CA LEU A 164 0.19 7.28 -5.33
C LEU A 164 1.47 6.57 -4.94
N CYS A 165 1.49 5.88 -3.79
CA CYS A 165 2.61 4.98 -3.52
C CYS A 165 2.55 3.76 -4.45
N PHE A 166 3.70 3.15 -4.73
CA PHE A 166 3.78 2.06 -5.72
C PHE A 166 2.73 0.95 -5.51
N SER A 167 2.41 0.61 -4.26
CA SER A 167 1.42 -0.44 -3.96
C SER A 167 0.00 -0.01 -4.25
N CYS A 168 -0.34 1.25 -3.94
CA CYS A 168 -1.64 1.83 -4.23
C CYS A 168 -1.82 1.99 -5.75
N ASN A 169 -0.77 2.41 -6.43
CA ASN A 169 -0.76 2.54 -7.88
C ASN A 169 -0.91 1.19 -8.58
N ALA A 170 -0.14 0.18 -8.15
CA ALA A 170 -0.23 -1.17 -8.72
C ALA A 170 -1.58 -1.86 -8.47
N ALA A 171 -2.27 -1.51 -7.37
CA ALA A 171 -3.62 -1.99 -7.10
C ALA A 171 -4.69 -1.33 -7.98
N LYS A 172 -4.39 -0.16 -8.57
CA LYS A 172 -5.31 0.57 -9.45
C LYS A 172 -5.43 -0.15 -10.79
N ARG A 173 -6.67 -0.48 -11.17
CA ARG A 173 -6.97 -1.05 -12.50
C ARG A 173 -7.33 0.07 -13.47
N ASN A 174 -7.20 -0.19 -14.77
CA ASN A 174 -7.63 0.72 -15.83
C ASN A 174 -9.15 0.96 -15.89
N THR A 175 -9.94 0.28 -15.05
CA THR A 175 -11.37 0.51 -14.86
C THR A 175 -11.66 1.54 -13.77
N ASP A 176 -10.66 1.95 -13.01
CA ASP A 176 -10.79 2.87 -11.89
C ASP A 176 -10.33 4.29 -12.31
N SER A 177 -11.26 5.24 -12.25
CA SER A 177 -11.02 6.66 -12.52
C SER A 177 -11.17 7.52 -11.27
N THR A 178 -11.14 6.90 -10.09
CA THR A 178 -11.31 7.61 -8.82
C THR A 178 -10.23 8.67 -8.65
N ASP A 179 -10.70 9.89 -8.39
CA ASP A 179 -9.87 11.04 -8.10
C ASP A 179 -9.57 11.08 -6.61
N PHE A 180 -8.35 10.69 -6.23
CA PHE A 180 -7.93 10.68 -4.84
C PHE A 180 -7.41 12.06 -4.37
N ARG A 181 -7.40 13.07 -5.25
CA ARG A 181 -7.01 14.44 -4.89
C ARG A 181 -7.97 14.99 -3.84
N GLY A 182 -7.43 15.59 -2.79
CA GLY A 182 -8.24 16.16 -1.71
C GLY A 182 -8.67 15.18 -0.62
N LEU A 183 -8.38 13.87 -0.72
CA LEU A 183 -8.51 12.98 0.45
C LEU A 183 -7.70 13.49 1.64
N LYS A 184 -6.55 14.14 1.37
CA LYS A 184 -5.74 14.81 2.40
C LYS A 184 -6.47 15.97 3.09
N THR A 185 -7.26 16.78 2.36
CA THR A 185 -8.08 17.83 2.99
C THR A 185 -9.22 17.22 3.79
N VAL A 186 -9.79 16.09 3.33
CA VAL A 186 -10.76 15.33 4.12
C VAL A 186 -10.15 14.90 5.46
N TYR A 187 -8.94 14.31 5.48
CA TYR A 187 -8.25 13.92 6.73
C TYR A 187 -7.94 15.07 7.70
N ASN A 188 -7.91 16.30 7.20
CA ASN A 188 -7.69 17.50 8.02
C ASN A 188 -8.99 18.07 8.60
N HIS A 189 -10.16 17.54 8.23
CA HIS A 189 -11.42 18.01 8.79
C HIS A 189 -11.44 17.85 10.32
N ARG A 190 -11.71 18.94 11.03
CA ARG A 190 -11.94 19.02 12.48
C ARG A 190 -13.22 19.82 12.65
N ALA A 191 -14.11 19.35 13.51
CA ALA A 191 -15.28 20.13 13.88
C ALA A 191 -14.92 21.10 15.01
N GLU A 192 -15.47 22.30 14.95
CA GLU A 192 -15.51 23.23 16.09
C GLU A 192 -16.36 22.59 17.21
N ASP A 193 -16.00 22.87 18.48
CA ASP A 193 -16.68 22.34 19.68
C ASP A 193 -16.72 20.80 19.80
N CYS A 194 -15.78 20.09 19.19
CA CYS A 194 -15.66 18.65 19.34
C CYS A 194 -14.57 18.27 20.35
N LEU A 195 -14.97 17.64 21.46
CA LEU A 195 -14.08 17.16 22.53
C LEU A 195 -12.86 16.37 22.00
N PHE A 196 -13.06 15.50 21.02
CA PHE A 196 -11.98 14.69 20.45
C PHE A 196 -11.10 15.46 19.46
N CYS A 197 -11.64 16.46 18.77
CA CYS A 197 -10.81 17.39 18.01
C CYS A 197 -9.93 18.24 18.94
N ASP A 198 -10.49 18.70 20.07
CA ASP A 198 -9.77 19.52 21.03
C ASP A 198 -8.63 18.78 21.72
N ILE A 199 -8.78 17.48 22.00
CA ILE A 199 -7.67 16.66 22.52
C ILE A 199 -6.46 16.68 21.56
N GLN A 200 -6.70 16.67 20.25
CA GLN A 200 -5.59 16.68 19.27
C GLN A 200 -4.85 18.01 19.21
N ASN A 201 -5.54 19.11 19.49
CA ASN A 201 -5.05 20.47 19.29
C ASN A 201 -4.61 21.15 20.61
N ILE A 202 -5.28 20.85 21.71
CA ILE A 202 -5.20 21.57 22.99
C ILE A 202 -4.68 20.66 24.10
N ASP A 203 -5.18 19.42 24.22
CA ASP A 203 -4.88 18.53 25.37
C ASP A 203 -4.18 17.22 24.97
N ARG A 204 -3.14 17.34 24.13
CA ARG A 204 -2.42 16.19 23.54
C ARG A 204 -1.82 15.23 24.56
N ARG A 205 -1.58 15.67 25.81
CA ARG A 205 -1.05 14.82 26.90
C ARG A 205 -1.95 13.64 27.26
N ARG A 206 -3.24 13.67 26.88
CA ARG A 206 -4.18 12.55 27.09
C ARG A 206 -3.97 11.42 26.08
N ILE A 207 -3.22 11.65 25.01
CA ILE A 207 -2.95 10.66 23.97
C ILE A 207 -1.90 9.67 24.48
N VAL A 208 -2.27 8.40 24.57
CA VAL A 208 -1.39 7.32 25.05
C VAL A 208 -0.71 6.54 23.92
N ALA A 209 -1.28 6.60 22.72
CA ALA A 209 -0.65 6.11 21.49
C ALA A 209 -1.24 6.82 20.27
N GLU A 210 -0.46 6.97 19.21
CA GLU A 210 -0.97 7.51 17.95
C GLU A 210 -0.22 6.96 16.74
N ASN A 211 -0.87 7.03 15.59
CA ASN A 211 -0.23 6.89 14.29
C ASN A 211 -0.61 8.07 13.39
N SER A 212 -0.41 7.95 12.08
CA SER A 212 -0.68 9.05 11.14
C SER A 212 -2.16 9.46 11.06
N LEU A 213 -3.11 8.55 11.31
CA LEU A 213 -4.54 8.77 11.06
C LEU A 213 -5.44 8.55 12.28
N ALA A 214 -4.94 7.97 13.36
CA ALA A 214 -5.71 7.68 14.56
C ALA A 214 -4.86 7.86 15.82
N TYR A 215 -5.52 7.92 16.97
CA TYR A 215 -4.90 7.98 18.28
C TYR A 215 -5.75 7.25 19.32
N ALA A 216 -5.15 6.94 20.48
CA ALA A 216 -5.80 6.32 21.61
C ALA A 216 -5.73 7.22 22.85
N ILE A 217 -6.78 7.18 23.66
CA ILE A 217 -6.86 7.81 24.98
C ILE A 217 -7.50 6.82 25.97
N HIS A 218 -7.19 6.94 27.25
CA HIS A 218 -8.00 6.26 28.27
C HIS A 218 -9.35 6.95 28.45
N ASP A 219 -10.40 6.15 28.60
CA ASP A 219 -11.74 6.67 28.87
C ASP A 219 -11.77 7.35 30.24
N GLY A 220 -12.45 8.51 30.33
CA GLY A 220 -12.62 9.22 31.60
C GLY A 220 -13.61 8.54 32.54
N PHE A 221 -14.50 7.70 32.00
CA PHE A 221 -15.51 6.92 32.71
C PHE A 221 -15.38 5.44 32.30
N PRO A 222 -14.30 4.76 32.72
CA PRO A 222 -13.99 3.43 32.25
C PRO A 222 -15.05 2.39 32.69
N VAL A 223 -15.51 1.57 31.74
CA VAL A 223 -16.40 0.42 32.04
C VAL A 223 -15.65 -0.62 32.88
N THR A 224 -14.39 -0.86 32.55
CA THR A 224 -13.44 -1.67 33.33
C THR A 224 -12.07 -0.98 33.34
N PRO A 225 -11.20 -1.26 34.34
CA PRO A 225 -9.85 -0.69 34.38
C PRO A 225 -9.06 -1.02 33.11
N GLY A 226 -8.52 0.02 32.47
CA GLY A 226 -7.81 -0.05 31.19
C GLY A 226 -8.67 0.24 29.94
N HIS A 227 -9.95 0.59 30.12
CA HIS A 227 -10.84 1.00 29.03
C HIS A 227 -10.22 2.14 28.21
N THR A 228 -10.01 1.87 26.92
CA THR A 228 -9.32 2.77 25.99
C THR A 228 -10.22 3.07 24.81
N LEU A 229 -10.22 4.32 24.35
CA LEU A 229 -10.91 4.77 23.15
C LEU A 229 -9.90 4.95 22.02
N VAL A 230 -10.17 4.36 20.86
CA VAL A 230 -9.39 4.56 19.64
C VAL A 230 -10.17 5.41 18.65
N ILE A 231 -9.58 6.52 18.22
CA ILE A 231 -10.28 7.65 17.61
C ILE A 231 -9.52 8.04 16.32
N PRO A 232 -10.20 8.16 15.15
CA PRO A 232 -9.59 8.73 13.97
C PRO A 232 -9.28 10.20 14.21
N LYS A 233 -8.15 10.69 13.70
CA LYS A 233 -7.77 12.09 13.80
C LYS A 233 -8.76 13.00 13.08
N ARG A 234 -9.22 12.58 11.89
CA ARG A 234 -10.29 13.26 11.17
C ARG A 234 -11.59 13.22 11.94
N HIS A 235 -12.29 14.35 12.01
CA HIS A 235 -13.65 14.38 12.50
C HIS A 235 -14.61 13.74 11.50
N VAL A 236 -15.23 12.65 11.93
CA VAL A 236 -16.26 11.92 11.22
C VAL A 236 -17.22 11.34 12.25
N ALA A 237 -18.52 11.38 11.98
CA ALA A 237 -19.54 11.10 12.98
C ALA A 237 -19.39 9.70 13.61
N ASP A 238 -19.25 8.66 12.79
CA ASP A 238 -19.24 7.26 13.24
C ASP A 238 -18.38 6.34 12.35
N TYR A 239 -18.41 5.03 12.61
CA TYR A 239 -17.66 4.02 11.84
C TYR A 239 -17.91 4.08 10.34
N PHE A 240 -19.17 4.30 9.94
CA PHE A 240 -19.60 4.12 8.57
C PHE A 240 -19.12 5.26 7.67
N GLY A 241 -18.65 6.37 8.27
CA GLY A 241 -17.96 7.43 7.55
C GLY A 241 -16.45 7.24 7.40
N LEU A 242 -15.83 6.21 8.00
CA LEU A 242 -14.39 5.99 7.92
C LEU A 242 -13.94 5.58 6.52
N THR A 243 -12.77 6.05 6.10
CA THR A 243 -12.10 5.51 4.92
C THR A 243 -11.37 4.21 5.26
N GLN A 244 -11.03 3.39 4.26
CA GLN A 244 -10.27 2.15 4.50
C GLN A 244 -8.92 2.40 5.17
N ALA A 245 -8.27 3.54 4.89
CA ALA A 245 -7.01 3.90 5.52
C ALA A 245 -7.18 4.16 7.03
N GLU A 246 -8.27 4.84 7.41
CA GLU A 246 -8.61 5.09 8.82
C GLU A 246 -8.99 3.80 9.54
N ILE A 247 -9.76 2.91 8.90
CA ILE A 247 -10.08 1.57 9.43
C ILE A 247 -8.79 0.80 9.75
N ASN A 248 -7.84 0.77 8.82
CA ASN A 248 -6.55 0.10 9.02
C ASN A 248 -5.74 0.75 10.15
N ALA A 249 -5.71 2.07 10.21
CA ALA A 249 -4.99 2.82 11.23
C ALA A 249 -5.57 2.59 12.64
N VAL A 250 -6.89 2.62 12.79
CA VAL A 250 -7.57 2.33 14.05
C VAL A 250 -7.34 0.87 14.47
N ASN A 251 -7.51 -0.08 13.55
CA ASN A 251 -7.28 -1.50 13.83
C ASN A 251 -5.86 -1.79 14.30
N ARG A 252 -4.86 -1.07 13.75
CA ARG A 252 -3.48 -1.20 14.20
C ARG A 252 -3.32 -0.77 15.66
N ILE A 253 -3.86 0.40 16.03
CA ILE A 253 -3.82 0.87 17.40
C ILE A 253 -4.57 -0.07 18.34
N LEU A 254 -5.73 -0.60 17.94
CA LEU A 254 -6.49 -1.58 18.74
C LEU A 254 -5.65 -2.83 19.05
N ALA A 255 -4.95 -3.37 18.05
CA ALA A 255 -4.08 -4.53 18.23
C ALA A 255 -2.90 -4.23 19.15
N ASP A 256 -2.25 -3.08 18.97
CA ASP A 256 -1.11 -2.65 19.79
C ASP A 256 -1.54 -2.38 21.24
N GLN A 257 -2.66 -1.68 21.46
CA GLN A 257 -3.21 -1.42 22.81
C GLN A 257 -3.67 -2.69 23.51
N LYS A 258 -4.29 -3.64 22.79
CA LYS A 258 -4.62 -4.96 23.33
C LYS A 258 -3.37 -5.65 23.89
N ALA A 259 -2.29 -5.70 23.11
CA ALA A 259 -1.05 -6.35 23.54
C ALA A 259 -0.45 -5.66 24.77
N LEU A 260 -0.42 -4.32 24.79
CA LEU A 260 0.06 -3.55 25.93
C LEU A 260 -0.76 -3.79 27.20
N LEU A 261 -2.09 -3.79 27.10
CA LEU A 261 -2.98 -4.01 28.24
C LEU A 261 -2.80 -5.40 28.84
N GLN A 262 -2.66 -6.45 28.01
CA GLN A 262 -2.42 -7.81 28.51
C GLN A 262 -1.03 -7.97 29.13
N ALA A 263 -0.03 -7.26 28.62
CA ALA A 263 1.31 -7.27 29.20
C ALA A 263 1.35 -6.54 30.55
N ALA A 264 0.55 -5.47 30.70
CA ALA A 264 0.48 -4.69 31.93
C ALA A 264 -0.37 -5.35 33.02
N ASP A 265 -1.42 -6.08 32.64
CA ASP A 265 -2.29 -6.82 33.56
C ASP A 265 -2.56 -8.23 33.02
N VAL A 266 -1.86 -9.21 33.61
CA VAL A 266 -1.94 -10.62 33.23
C VAL A 266 -3.31 -11.25 33.51
N THR A 267 -4.17 -10.60 34.30
CA THR A 267 -5.54 -11.07 34.56
C THR A 267 -6.50 -10.75 33.41
N VAL A 268 -6.10 -9.89 32.46
CA VAL A 268 -6.89 -9.57 31.27
C VAL A 268 -6.84 -10.72 30.28
N ASP A 269 -7.93 -11.49 30.22
CA ASP A 269 -8.09 -12.70 29.41
C ASP A 269 -9.07 -12.53 28.25
N GLY A 270 -9.77 -11.38 28.18
CA GLY A 270 -10.73 -11.09 27.13
C GLY A 270 -10.84 -9.60 26.83
N PHE A 271 -11.53 -9.27 25.74
CA PHE A 271 -11.83 -7.90 25.35
C PHE A 271 -13.23 -7.80 24.76
N ASN A 272 -13.93 -6.71 25.05
CA ASN A 272 -15.03 -6.25 24.22
C ASN A 272 -14.55 -5.07 23.37
N LEU A 273 -14.84 -5.17 22.08
CA LEU A 273 -14.74 -4.04 21.16
C LEU A 273 -16.15 -3.59 20.83
N GLY A 274 -16.40 -2.29 20.94
CA GLY A 274 -17.72 -1.73 20.73
C GLY A 274 -17.66 -0.34 20.12
N MET A 275 -18.71 0.01 19.39
CA MET A 275 -18.94 1.38 18.96
C MET A 275 -20.43 1.62 18.84
N ASN A 276 -20.84 2.87 19.08
CA ASN A 276 -22.21 3.32 18.91
C ASN A 276 -22.25 4.24 17.69
N CYS A 277 -23.10 3.93 16.71
CA CYS A 277 -23.33 4.76 15.51
C CYS A 277 -24.74 5.35 15.58
N GLY A 278 -24.84 6.65 15.81
CA GLY A 278 -26.10 7.38 15.94
C GLY A 278 -26.66 7.42 17.37
N GLU A 279 -27.52 8.42 17.61
CA GLU A 279 -28.10 8.69 18.94
C GLU A 279 -28.89 7.50 19.49
N SER A 280 -29.70 6.84 18.66
CA SER A 280 -30.49 5.67 19.07
C SER A 280 -29.64 4.45 19.45
N ALA A 281 -28.37 4.41 19.02
CA ALA A 281 -27.39 3.41 19.44
C ALA A 281 -26.66 3.81 20.73
N GLY A 282 -26.97 4.95 21.33
CA GLY A 282 -26.33 5.49 22.52
C GLY A 282 -25.03 6.25 22.24
N GLN A 283 -24.84 6.77 21.02
CA GLN A 283 -23.70 7.63 20.72
C GLN A 283 -23.91 9.02 21.33
N THR A 284 -22.95 9.47 22.15
CA THR A 284 -23.00 10.79 22.82
C THR A 284 -22.01 11.80 22.27
N VAL A 285 -20.84 11.33 21.80
CA VAL A 285 -19.87 12.15 21.07
C VAL A 285 -19.92 11.76 19.59
N PHE A 286 -20.39 12.67 18.74
CA PHE A 286 -20.48 12.50 17.29
C PHE A 286 -19.14 12.67 16.58
N HIS A 287 -18.13 12.00 17.11
CA HIS A 287 -16.84 11.77 16.47
C HIS A 287 -16.52 10.31 16.74
N CYS A 288 -16.40 9.51 15.67
CA CYS A 288 -16.15 8.08 15.69
C CYS A 288 -15.11 7.72 16.75
N HIS A 289 -15.44 6.77 17.62
CA HIS A 289 -14.53 6.25 18.63
C HIS A 289 -14.87 4.80 18.88
N ILE A 290 -13.84 3.96 18.94
CA ILE A 290 -13.98 2.53 19.17
C ILE A 290 -13.51 2.24 20.58
N HIS A 291 -14.41 1.66 21.36
CA HIS A 291 -14.14 1.20 22.71
C HIS A 291 -13.31 -0.09 22.64
N LEU A 292 -12.21 -0.12 23.38
CA LEU A 292 -11.43 -1.31 23.71
C LEU A 292 -11.51 -1.53 25.21
N ILE A 293 -12.37 -2.47 25.61
CA ILE A 293 -12.70 -2.74 27.01
C ILE A 293 -12.04 -4.06 27.42
N PRO A 294 -10.99 -4.04 28.25
CA PRO A 294 -10.38 -5.26 28.77
C PRO A 294 -11.33 -5.98 29.73
N ARG A 295 -11.38 -7.30 29.64
CA ARG A 295 -12.24 -8.19 30.44
C ARG A 295 -11.40 -9.18 31.24
N ARG A 296 -11.94 -9.64 32.36
CA ARG A 296 -11.32 -10.60 33.27
C ARG A 296 -12.34 -11.68 33.63
N THR A 297 -11.91 -12.93 33.77
CA THR A 297 -12.77 -13.96 34.34
C THR A 297 -13.33 -13.51 35.70
N GLY A 298 -14.66 -13.53 35.85
CA GLY A 298 -15.36 -13.14 37.09
C GLY A 298 -15.68 -11.66 37.23
N ASP A 299 -15.35 -10.80 36.25
CA ASP A 299 -15.71 -9.37 36.29
C ASP A 299 -17.22 -9.10 36.10
N VAL A 300 -17.97 -10.11 35.66
CA VAL A 300 -19.43 -10.14 35.62
C VAL A 300 -19.93 -11.56 35.90
N GLU A 301 -21.05 -11.69 36.60
CA GLU A 301 -21.61 -13.00 36.99
C GLU A 301 -21.98 -13.87 35.77
N LYS A 302 -22.56 -13.27 34.72
CA LYS A 302 -23.06 -13.96 33.52
C LYS A 302 -22.51 -13.31 32.24
N PRO A 303 -21.26 -13.63 31.84
CA PRO A 303 -20.60 -12.97 30.71
C PRO A 303 -21.19 -13.34 29.34
N ARG A 304 -21.85 -14.51 29.24
CA ARG A 304 -22.54 -14.95 28.03
C ARG A 304 -23.65 -13.95 27.68
N GLY A 305 -23.75 -13.59 26.41
CA GLY A 305 -24.60 -12.50 25.95
C GLY A 305 -23.86 -11.37 25.27
N GLY A 306 -22.75 -10.92 25.88
CA GLY A 306 -21.95 -9.79 25.38
C GLY A 306 -22.82 -8.60 24.97
N VAL A 307 -22.72 -8.20 23.70
CA VAL A 307 -23.47 -7.09 23.09
C VAL A 307 -25.00 -7.22 23.19
N ARG A 308 -25.54 -8.40 23.48
CA ARG A 308 -27.00 -8.57 23.64
C ARG A 308 -27.55 -7.92 24.90
N HIS A 309 -26.70 -7.64 25.88
CA HIS A 309 -27.07 -6.89 27.08
C HIS A 309 -27.42 -5.41 26.80
N LEU A 310 -27.20 -4.93 25.56
CA LEU A 310 -27.67 -3.62 25.10
C LEU A 310 -29.21 -3.50 25.16
N ILE A 311 -29.93 -4.60 24.95
CA ILE A 311 -31.40 -4.63 25.13
C ILE A 311 -31.69 -5.34 26.45
N PRO A 312 -32.29 -4.65 27.45
CA PRO A 312 -32.61 -5.25 28.73
C PRO A 312 -33.37 -6.58 28.58
N GLY A 313 -32.90 -7.61 29.28
CA GLY A 313 -33.50 -8.95 29.28
C GLY A 313 -33.15 -9.84 28.06
N LYS A 314 -32.35 -9.38 27.09
CA LYS A 314 -31.95 -10.20 25.91
C LYS A 314 -30.55 -10.82 26.01
N GLY A 315 -29.80 -10.47 27.05
CA GLY A 315 -28.42 -10.89 27.25
C GLY A 315 -28.24 -12.35 27.67
N THR A 316 -29.11 -12.89 28.51
CA THR A 316 -28.98 -14.25 29.03
C THR A 316 -29.73 -15.25 28.13
N TYR A 317 -29.01 -16.26 27.63
CA TYR A 317 -29.50 -17.41 26.86
C TYR A 317 -28.47 -18.55 26.90
#